data_AF-A0A8J2P102-F1
#
_entry.id   AF-A0A8J2P102-F1
#
_cell.length_a   1.000
_cell.length_b   1.000
_cell.length_c   1.000
_cell.angle_alpha   90.00
_cell.angle_beta   90.00
_cell.angle_gamma   90.00
#
_symmetry.space_group_name_H-M   'P 1'
#
loop_
_entity.id
_entity.type
_entity.pdbx_description
1 polymer ?
#
loop_
_entity_poly.entity_id
_entity_poly.type
_entity_poly.pdbx_seq_one_letter_code
_entity_poly.pdbx_strand_id
1 'polypeptide(L)'
;MCILLLFGLTGLSYPYMSAFVTRELSLDLDEYQTKDSLRTPQGFQKIYRQLHVMHILNVEQFSAIPIPLFFWTYSTAISIVCYQCIRFTGVVVFSSMVLGFAMLGYLIFASRNMANVHTSSQAMLESWRAKQHCPYFRKVLKSCRPLKHKVGSWFCVDKGMIVTMMQSILD
;
A
#
# COMPACT_ATOMS: atom_id res chain seq x y z
N MET A 1 -19.78 18.40 -7.27
CA MET A 1 -19.50 17.40 -8.32
C MET A 1 -18.02 17.15 -8.54
N CYS A 2 -17.17 18.16 -8.76
CA CYS A 2 -15.74 17.96 -9.05
C CYS A 2 -14.97 17.16 -7.99
N ILE A 3 -15.31 17.35 -6.71
CA ILE A 3 -14.64 16.65 -5.61
C ILE A 3 -14.97 15.14 -5.65
N LEU A 4 -16.23 14.74 -5.90
CA LEU A 4 -16.66 13.34 -6.02
C LEU A 4 -16.04 12.61 -7.23
N LEU A 5 -15.81 13.32 -8.34
CA LEU A 5 -15.10 12.75 -9.49
C LEU A 5 -13.61 12.54 -9.19
N LEU A 6 -12.96 13.48 -8.51
CA LEU A 6 -11.60 13.30 -8.02
C LEU A 6 -11.52 12.10 -7.07
N PHE A 7 -12.49 11.92 -6.18
CA PHE A 7 -12.58 10.74 -5.30
C PHE A 7 -12.67 9.43 -6.05
N GLY A 8 -13.58 9.33 -7.03
CA GLY A 8 -13.75 8.12 -7.83
C GLY A 8 -12.47 7.77 -8.59
N LEU A 9 -11.82 8.78 -9.18
CA LEU A 9 -10.57 8.59 -9.92
C LEU A 9 -9.42 8.19 -8.99
N THR A 10 -9.24 8.85 -7.85
CA THR A 10 -8.14 8.54 -6.93
C THR A 10 -8.35 7.24 -6.17
N GLY A 11 -9.60 6.92 -5.83
CA GLY A 11 -9.98 5.70 -5.15
C GLY A 11 -9.83 4.45 -6.02
N LEU A 12 -9.95 4.61 -7.35
CA LEU A 12 -9.69 3.53 -8.32
C LEU A 12 -8.22 3.47 -8.78
N SER A 13 -7.56 4.63 -8.90
CA SER A 13 -6.16 4.68 -9.36
C SER A 13 -5.19 4.11 -8.33
N TYR A 14 -5.43 4.33 -7.04
CA TYR A 14 -4.59 3.83 -5.96
C TYR A 14 -4.50 2.29 -5.91
N PRO A 15 -5.61 1.53 -5.81
CA PRO A 15 -5.54 0.07 -5.78
C PRO A 15 -4.95 -0.49 -7.07
N TYR A 16 -5.25 0.13 -8.22
CA TYR A 16 -4.68 -0.26 -9.51
C TYR A 16 -3.15 -0.09 -9.54
N MET A 17 -2.64 1.08 -9.15
CA MET A 17 -1.19 1.35 -9.11
C MET A 17 -0.48 0.49 -8.07
N SER A 18 -1.09 0.28 -6.89
CA SER A 18 -0.50 -0.59 -5.87
C SER A 18 -0.45 -2.06 -6.35
N ALA A 19 -1.51 -2.54 -7.00
CA ALA A 19 -1.57 -3.89 -7.55
C ALA A 19 -0.57 -4.07 -8.70
N PHE A 20 -0.43 -3.04 -9.55
CA PHE A 20 0.57 -3.03 -10.62
C PHE A 20 1.99 -3.10 -10.05
N VAL A 21 2.34 -2.24 -9.08
CA VAL A 21 3.65 -2.26 -8.42
C VAL A 21 3.92 -3.60 -7.75
N THR A 22 2.92 -4.17 -7.07
CA THR A 22 3.05 -5.48 -6.41
C THR A 22 3.25 -6.60 -7.43
N ARG A 23 2.52 -6.55 -8.55
CA ARG A 23 2.63 -7.51 -9.65
C ARG A 23 3.99 -7.44 -10.32
N GLU A 24 4.48 -6.26 -10.66
CA GLU A 24 5.82 -6.06 -11.21
C GLU A 24 6.89 -6.58 -10.25
N LEU A 25 6.78 -6.26 -8.95
CA LEU A 25 7.67 -6.81 -7.93
C LEU A 25 7.66 -8.34 -7.88
N SER A 26 6.49 -8.98 -8.02
CA SER A 26 6.38 -10.45 -8.01
C SER A 26 6.88 -11.10 -9.30
N LEU A 27 6.56 -10.53 -10.47
CA LEU A 27 7.00 -11.03 -11.77
C LEU A 27 8.52 -10.91 -11.91
N ASP A 28 9.08 -9.79 -11.47
CA ASP A 28 10.53 -9.61 -11.39
C ASP A 28 11.15 -10.62 -10.41
N LEU A 29 10.55 -10.84 -9.23
CA LEU A 29 11.05 -11.85 -8.28
C LEU A 29 11.12 -13.24 -8.92
N ASP A 30 10.09 -13.67 -9.65
CA ASP A 30 10.05 -14.98 -10.32
C ASP A 30 10.99 -15.05 -11.52
N GLU A 31 11.03 -14.02 -12.37
CA GLU A 31 11.86 -13.98 -13.58
C GLU A 31 13.35 -13.83 -13.24
N TYR A 32 13.71 -13.05 -12.20
CA TYR A 32 15.07 -12.96 -11.70
C TYR A 32 15.51 -14.19 -10.92
N GLN A 33 14.61 -14.95 -10.30
CA GLN A 33 14.97 -16.24 -9.70
C GLN A 33 15.28 -17.30 -10.76
N THR A 34 14.59 -17.27 -11.89
CA THR A 34 14.70 -18.29 -12.96
C THR A 34 15.74 -17.97 -14.03
N LYS A 35 16.05 -16.70 -14.32
CA LYS A 35 17.06 -16.31 -15.33
C LYS A 35 18.21 -15.52 -14.73
N ASP A 36 19.30 -16.20 -14.38
CA ASP A 36 20.53 -15.55 -13.89
C ASP A 36 21.17 -14.59 -14.93
N SER A 37 20.85 -14.74 -16.23
CA SER A 37 21.33 -13.87 -17.32
C SER A 37 20.75 -12.45 -17.30
N LEU A 38 19.61 -12.23 -16.63
CA LEU A 38 18.99 -10.90 -16.50
C LEU A 38 19.57 -10.10 -15.33
N ARG A 39 20.32 -10.72 -14.42
CA ARG A 39 20.86 -10.10 -13.19
C ARG A 39 22.08 -9.20 -13.43
N THR A 40 21.98 -8.25 -14.36
CA THR A 40 23.03 -7.26 -14.58
C THR A 40 22.92 -6.09 -13.62
N PRO A 41 24.05 -5.48 -13.20
CA PRO A 41 24.05 -4.28 -12.37
C PRO A 41 23.21 -3.12 -12.93
N GLN A 42 23.28 -2.93 -14.26
CA GLN A 42 22.56 -1.87 -14.97
C GLN A 42 21.05 -2.16 -15.04
N GLY A 43 20.66 -3.42 -15.24
CA GLY A 43 19.26 -3.85 -15.22
C GLY A 43 18.62 -3.60 -13.85
N PHE A 44 19.30 -4.00 -12.77
CA PHE A 44 18.83 -3.74 -11.40
C PHE A 44 18.59 -2.26 -11.13
N GLN A 45 19.56 -1.40 -11.48
CA GLN A 45 19.44 0.04 -11.23
C GLN A 45 18.26 0.65 -11.97
N LYS A 46 18.02 0.25 -13.23
CA LYS A 46 16.91 0.75 -14.04
C LYS A 46 15.56 0.38 -13.42
N ILE A 47 15.40 -0.89 -13.06
CA ILE A 47 14.15 -1.44 -12.51
C ILE A 47 13.88 -0.90 -11.11
N TYR A 48 14.87 -0.95 -10.23
CA TYR A 48 14.73 -0.40 -8.88
C TYR A 48 14.38 1.09 -8.92
N ARG A 49 14.97 1.86 -9.85
CA ARG A 49 14.62 3.27 -10.04
C ARG A 49 13.18 3.44 -10.52
N GLN A 50 12.71 2.63 -11.48
CA GLN A 50 11.32 2.68 -11.95
C GLN A 50 10.33 2.34 -10.82
N LEU A 51 10.57 1.25 -10.10
CA LEU A 51 9.77 0.85 -8.93
C LEU A 51 9.78 1.92 -7.85
N HIS A 52 10.92 2.55 -7.57
CA HIS A 52 11.02 3.62 -6.58
C HIS A 52 10.22 4.87 -6.99
N VAL A 53 10.27 5.27 -8.26
CA VAL A 53 9.47 6.40 -8.78
C VAL A 53 7.98 6.08 -8.71
N MET A 54 7.56 4.89 -9.15
CA MET A 54 6.16 4.47 -9.05
C MET A 54 5.67 4.41 -7.60
N HIS A 55 6.50 3.90 -6.69
CA HIS A 55 6.21 3.87 -5.26
C HIS A 55 6.06 5.28 -4.67
N ILE A 56 6.93 6.22 -5.01
CA ILE A 56 6.80 7.62 -4.58
C ILE A 56 5.48 8.21 -5.08
N LEU A 57 5.17 8.05 -6.37
CA LEU A 57 3.92 8.54 -6.93
C LEU A 57 2.70 7.93 -6.22
N ASN A 58 2.77 6.65 -5.88
CA ASN A 58 1.70 5.95 -5.16
C ASN A 58 1.57 6.45 -3.71
N VAL A 59 2.69 6.67 -3.01
CA VAL A 59 2.71 7.23 -1.65
C VAL A 59 2.17 8.66 -1.63
N GLU A 60 2.58 9.51 -2.58
CA GLU A 60 2.10 10.89 -2.68
C GLU A 60 0.61 10.96 -3.03
N GLN A 61 0.14 10.10 -3.94
CA GLN A 61 -1.29 9.97 -4.22
C GLN A 61 -2.07 9.53 -2.98
N PHE A 62 -1.48 8.65 -2.16
CA PHE A 62 -2.12 8.16 -0.94
C PHE A 62 -2.08 9.18 0.21
N SER A 63 -0.98 9.91 0.37
CA SER A 63 -0.79 10.90 1.44
C SER A 63 -1.64 12.14 1.23
N ALA A 64 -1.74 12.62 -0.01
CA ALA A 64 -2.41 13.88 -0.32
C ALA A 64 -3.94 13.79 -0.24
N ILE A 65 -4.52 12.63 -0.56
CA ILE A 65 -5.96 12.53 -0.81
C ILE A 65 -6.63 11.54 0.15
N PRO A 66 -6.37 10.22 0.10
CA PRO A 66 -7.13 9.29 0.91
C PRO A 66 -6.85 9.36 2.40
N ILE A 67 -5.67 9.76 2.92
CA ILE A 67 -5.42 9.74 4.37
C ILE A 67 -6.20 10.81 5.17
N PRO A 68 -6.14 12.11 4.83
CA PRO A 68 -6.94 13.13 5.52
C PRO A 68 -8.44 12.82 5.40
N LEU A 69 -8.83 12.31 4.24
CA LEU A 69 -10.20 11.89 3.98
C LEU A 69 -10.57 10.60 4.67
N PHE A 70 -9.66 9.67 4.91
CA PHE A 70 -9.94 8.46 5.67
C PHE A 70 -10.22 8.81 7.11
N PHE A 71 -9.37 9.63 7.72
CA PHE A 71 -9.57 10.07 9.10
C PHE A 71 -10.91 10.79 9.27
N TRP A 72 -11.23 11.68 8.33
CA TRP A 72 -12.47 12.44 8.38
C TRP A 72 -13.71 11.59 8.05
N THR A 73 -13.68 10.81 6.97
CA THR A 73 -14.82 9.98 6.56
C THR A 73 -15.05 8.81 7.51
N TYR A 74 -14.01 8.19 8.06
CA TYR A 74 -14.15 7.10 9.03
C TYR A 74 -14.72 7.62 10.36
N SER A 75 -14.18 8.71 10.90
CA SER A 75 -14.69 9.32 12.14
C SER A 75 -16.15 9.78 12.00
N THR A 76 -16.49 10.40 10.87
CA THR A 76 -17.87 10.84 10.61
C THR A 76 -18.81 9.67 10.31
N ALA A 77 -18.39 8.68 9.53
CA ALA A 77 -19.19 7.49 9.24
C ALA A 77 -19.48 6.67 10.50
N ILE A 78 -18.49 6.45 11.37
CA ILE A 78 -18.71 5.79 12.67
C ILE A 78 -19.69 6.59 13.51
N SER A 79 -19.49 7.90 13.62
CA SER A 79 -20.38 8.75 14.41
C SER A 79 -21.82 8.69 13.89
N ILE A 80 -22.00 8.69 12.56
CA ILE A 80 -23.31 8.57 11.90
C ILE A 80 -23.91 7.18 12.11
N VAL A 81 -23.13 6.11 11.97
CA VAL A 81 -23.60 4.72 12.16
C VAL A 81 -23.99 4.50 13.62
N CYS A 82 -23.18 4.92 14.59
CA CYS A 82 -23.50 4.85 16.01
C CYS A 82 -24.79 5.64 16.32
N TYR A 83 -24.93 6.85 15.79
CA TYR A 83 -26.14 7.65 15.94
C TYR A 83 -27.37 6.97 15.32
N GLN A 84 -27.24 6.40 14.12
CA GLN A 84 -28.33 5.73 13.42
C GLN A 84 -28.73 4.42 14.09
N CYS A 85 -27.78 3.63 14.61
CA CYS A 85 -28.05 2.42 15.39
C CYS A 85 -28.85 2.71 16.66
N ILE A 86 -28.65 3.88 17.28
CA ILE A 86 -29.40 4.29 18.48
C ILE A 86 -30.80 4.80 18.13
N ARG A 87 -30.94 5.56 17.03
CA ARG A 87 -32.15 6.34 16.76
C ARG A 87 -33.10 5.78 15.70
N PHE A 88 -32.63 4.94 14.79
CA PHE A 88 -33.40 4.47 13.64
C PHE A 88 -33.48 2.95 13.61
N THR A 89 -34.65 2.42 13.28
CA THR A 89 -34.88 1.01 12.94
C THR A 89 -35.31 0.94 11.46
N GLY A 90 -34.70 0.05 10.69
CA GLY A 90 -35.08 -0.21 9.28
C GLY A 90 -33.96 -0.07 8.24
N VAL A 91 -34.35 0.08 6.97
CA VAL A 91 -33.50 -0.05 5.77
C VAL A 91 -32.32 0.94 5.71
N VAL A 92 -32.48 2.13 6.30
CA VAL A 92 -31.42 3.16 6.32
C VAL A 92 -30.20 2.68 7.11
N VAL A 93 -30.42 2.01 8.24
CA VAL A 93 -29.35 1.44 9.08
C VAL A 93 -28.58 0.39 8.30
N PHE A 94 -29.29 -0.48 7.57
CA PHE A 94 -28.66 -1.51 6.73
C PHE A 94 -27.74 -0.89 5.66
N SER A 95 -28.22 0.13 4.94
CA SER A 95 -27.41 0.81 3.91
C SER A 95 -26.15 1.48 4.48
N SER A 96 -26.25 2.08 5.68
CA SER A 96 -25.11 2.70 6.36
C SER A 96 -24.08 1.68 6.85
N MET A 97 -24.54 0.52 7.34
CA MET A 97 -23.67 -0.59 7.73
C MET A 97 -22.92 -1.15 6.53
N VAL A 98 -23.61 -1.38 5.41
CA VAL A 98 -22.97 -1.88 4.16
C VAL A 98 -21.87 -0.92 3.69
N LEU A 99 -22.13 0.39 3.72
CA LEU A 99 -21.13 1.39 3.37
C LEU A 99 -19.93 1.38 4.33
N GLY A 100 -20.19 1.27 5.64
CA GLY A 100 -19.14 1.15 6.66
C GLY A 100 -18.25 -0.08 6.47
N PHE A 101 -18.86 -1.25 6.22
CA PHE A 101 -18.12 -2.49 5.93
C PHE A 101 -17.33 -2.40 4.62
N ALA A 102 -17.87 -1.77 3.58
CA ALA A 102 -17.15 -1.58 2.32
C ALA A 102 -15.90 -0.69 2.51
N MET A 103 -15.99 0.39 3.30
CA MET A 103 -14.85 1.25 3.61
C MET A 103 -13.79 0.53 4.46
N LEU A 104 -14.22 -0.24 5.47
CA LEU A 104 -13.33 -1.10 6.25
C LEU A 104 -12.60 -2.13 5.36
N GLY A 105 -13.33 -2.80 4.48
CA GLY A 105 -12.78 -3.75 3.51
C GLY A 105 -11.73 -3.12 2.60
N TYR A 106 -12.00 -1.91 2.08
CA TYR A 106 -11.04 -1.16 1.29
C TYR A 106 -9.76 -0.83 2.08
N LEU A 107 -9.88 -0.43 3.35
CA LEU A 107 -8.71 -0.13 4.18
C LEU A 107 -7.83 -1.36 4.41
N ILE A 108 -8.46 -2.48 4.73
CA ILE A 108 -7.77 -3.75 4.96
C ILE A 108 -7.04 -4.16 3.68
N PHE A 109 -7.69 -4.01 2.52
CA PHE A 109 -7.08 -4.32 1.23
C PHE A 109 -5.90 -3.39 0.92
N ALA A 110 -6.09 -2.07 1.05
CA ALA A 110 -5.06 -1.06 0.79
C ALA A 110 -3.84 -1.25 1.70
N SER A 111 -4.05 -1.42 3.00
CA SER A 111 -2.98 -1.63 3.97
C SER A 111 -2.22 -2.94 3.71
N ARG A 112 -2.93 -4.05 3.38
CA ARG A 112 -2.30 -5.31 2.98
C ARG A 112 -1.41 -5.15 1.76
N ASN A 113 -1.85 -4.42 0.73
CA ASN A 113 -1.03 -4.17 -0.45
C ASN A 113 0.21 -3.35 -0.11
N MET A 114 0.09 -2.30 0.71
CA MET A 114 1.26 -1.53 1.15
C MET A 114 2.28 -2.38 1.90
N ALA A 115 1.80 -3.26 2.77
CA ALA A 115 2.65 -4.17 3.52
C ALA A 115 3.30 -5.23 2.61
N ASN A 116 2.57 -5.72 1.59
CA ASN A 116 3.12 -6.63 0.59
C ASN A 116 4.21 -5.97 -0.25
N VAL A 117 4.03 -4.73 -0.69
CA VAL A 117 5.08 -3.95 -1.39
C VAL A 117 6.33 -3.87 -0.53
N HIS A 118 6.18 -3.63 0.78
CA HIS A 118 7.32 -3.61 1.69
C HIS A 118 8.05 -4.95 1.71
N THR A 119 7.33 -6.05 1.99
CA THR A 119 7.94 -7.37 2.10
C THR A 119 8.53 -7.87 0.77
N SER A 120 7.87 -7.63 -0.36
CA SER A 120 8.38 -8.01 -1.67
C SER A 120 9.63 -7.21 -2.05
N SER A 121 9.66 -5.91 -1.75
CA SER A 121 10.85 -5.09 -2.00
C SER A 121 12.05 -5.52 -1.13
N GLN A 122 11.79 -5.96 0.10
CA GLN A 122 12.81 -6.50 0.99
C GLN A 122 13.34 -7.84 0.46
N ALA A 123 12.44 -8.77 0.13
CA ALA A 123 12.81 -10.07 -0.43
C ALA A 123 13.61 -9.93 -1.74
N MET A 124 13.22 -8.99 -2.60
CA MET A 124 13.99 -8.62 -3.78
C MET A 124 15.41 -8.20 -3.37
N LEU A 125 15.57 -7.17 -2.53
CA LEU A 125 16.91 -6.70 -2.12
C LEU A 125 17.77 -7.79 -1.47
N GLU A 126 17.18 -8.67 -0.66
CA GLU A 126 17.87 -9.80 -0.04
C GLU A 126 18.34 -10.82 -1.07
N SER A 127 17.49 -11.18 -2.05
CA SER A 127 17.84 -12.10 -3.14
C SER A 127 18.99 -11.59 -4.02
N TRP A 128 19.12 -10.27 -4.16
CA TRP A 128 20.22 -9.62 -4.87
C TRP A 128 21.48 -9.54 -4.02
N ARG A 129 21.37 -9.27 -2.71
CA ARG A 129 22.50 -9.26 -1.76
C ARG A 129 23.14 -10.64 -1.60
N ALA A 130 22.36 -11.72 -1.65
CA ALA A 130 22.83 -13.08 -1.43
C ALA A 130 23.73 -13.61 -2.57
N LYS A 131 23.49 -13.20 -3.83
CA LYS A 131 24.14 -13.79 -5.01
C LYS A 131 25.32 -12.99 -5.60
N GLN A 132 25.88 -12.01 -4.89
CA GLN A 132 26.79 -11.04 -5.52
C GLN A 132 28.24 -11.01 -5.06
N HIS A 133 29.12 -11.08 -6.06
CA HIS A 133 30.57 -11.09 -5.93
C HIS A 133 31.23 -9.72 -6.16
N CYS A 134 30.55 -8.75 -6.79
CA CYS A 134 31.16 -7.45 -7.13
C CYS A 134 31.10 -6.44 -5.96
N PRO A 135 32.24 -5.91 -5.47
CA PRO A 135 32.29 -5.04 -4.29
C PRO A 135 31.62 -3.67 -4.50
N TYR A 136 31.70 -3.10 -5.71
CA TYR A 136 31.06 -1.82 -6.04
C TYR A 136 29.53 -1.94 -5.97
N PHE A 137 28.99 -2.99 -6.60
CA PHE A 137 27.55 -3.21 -6.58
C PHE A 137 27.01 -3.55 -5.18
N ARG A 138 27.81 -4.24 -4.35
CA ARG A 138 27.47 -4.46 -2.95
C ARG A 138 27.30 -3.16 -2.16
N LYS A 139 28.08 -2.10 -2.47
CA LYS A 139 27.88 -0.77 -1.88
C LYS A 139 26.56 -0.14 -2.33
N VAL A 140 26.21 -0.27 -3.61
CA VAL A 140 24.93 0.22 -4.16
C VAL A 140 23.74 -0.49 -3.50
N LEU A 141 23.77 -1.81 -3.35
CA LEU A 141 22.69 -2.54 -2.65
C LEU A 141 22.57 -2.22 -1.17
N LYS A 142 23.68 -1.82 -0.52
CA LYS A 142 23.65 -1.34 0.86
C LYS A 142 22.99 0.03 0.98
N SER A 143 23.10 0.90 -0.04
CA SER A 143 22.41 2.19 -0.04
C SER A 143 20.94 2.08 -0.44
N CYS A 144 20.56 1.07 -1.23
CA CYS A 144 19.16 0.75 -1.53
C CYS A 144 18.39 0.34 -0.27
N ARG A 145 17.26 1.02 -0.02
CA ARG A 145 16.35 0.74 1.10
C ARG A 145 15.09 0.03 0.58
N PRO A 146 14.50 -0.88 1.36
CA PRO A 146 13.20 -1.44 0.99
C PRO A 146 12.15 -0.33 0.90
N LEU A 147 11.22 -0.48 -0.02
CA LEU A 147 10.15 0.47 -0.27
C LEU A 147 9.20 0.44 0.92
N LYS A 148 9.15 1.54 1.69
CA LYS A 148 8.28 1.67 2.86
C LYS A 148 7.19 2.69 2.55
N HIS A 149 5.94 2.36 2.85
CA HIS A 149 4.82 3.30 2.80
C HIS A 149 4.83 4.13 4.08
N LYS A 150 5.34 5.36 3.98
CA LYS A 150 5.28 6.34 5.05
C LYS A 150 4.11 7.28 4.80
N VAL A 151 3.30 7.47 5.83
CA VAL A 151 2.18 8.40 5.82
C VAL A 151 2.61 9.68 6.53
N GLY A 152 3.06 10.65 5.75
CA GLY A 152 3.70 11.87 6.28
C GLY A 152 4.87 11.54 7.21
N SER A 153 4.94 12.23 8.35
CA SER A 153 5.88 11.96 9.45
C SER A 153 5.31 11.09 10.57
N TRP A 154 4.05 10.65 10.45
CA TRP A 154 3.25 10.22 11.59
C TRP A 154 3.29 8.70 11.80
N PHE A 155 3.22 7.92 10.72
CA PHE A 155 3.24 6.46 10.84
C PHE A 155 3.77 5.78 9.56
N CYS A 156 4.37 4.60 9.75
CA CYS A 156 4.81 3.70 8.69
C CYS A 156 3.84 2.53 8.63
N VAL A 157 3.24 2.29 7.46
CA VAL A 157 2.32 1.17 7.29
C VAL A 157 3.16 -0.10 7.16
N ASP A 158 3.07 -0.97 8.16
CA ASP A 158 3.73 -2.27 8.21
C ASP A 158 2.71 -3.36 8.59
N LYS A 159 3.04 -4.64 8.35
CA LYS A 159 2.18 -5.77 8.71
C LYS A 159 1.76 -5.72 10.18
N GLY A 160 2.68 -5.33 11.07
CA GLY A 160 2.40 -5.20 12.50
C GLY A 160 1.28 -4.20 12.79
N MET A 161 1.28 -3.04 12.12
CA MET A 161 0.23 -2.02 12.27
C MET A 161 -1.13 -2.54 11.82
N ILE A 162 -1.19 -3.36 10.76
CA ILE A 162 -2.44 -3.97 10.28
C ILE A 162 -2.99 -4.94 11.33
N VAL A 163 -2.12 -5.75 11.94
CA VAL A 163 -2.52 -6.70 12.98
C VAL A 163 -3.06 -5.96 14.21
N THR A 164 -2.35 -4.93 14.68
CA THR A 164 -2.81 -4.11 15.81
C THR A 164 -4.13 -3.41 15.51
N MET A 165 -4.29 -2.90 14.28
CA MET A 165 -5.53 -2.27 13.86
C MET A 165 -6.69 -3.25 13.79
N MET A 166 -6.46 -4.48 13.29
CA MET A 166 -7.50 -5.52 13.29
C MET A 166 -7.86 -5.96 14.70
N GLN A 167 -6.88 -6.13 15.60
CA GLN A 167 -7.13 -6.45 17.00
C GLN A 167 -8.01 -5.38 17.65
N SER A 168 -7.71 -4.10 17.45
CA SER A 168 -8.52 -3.00 17.99
C SER A 168 -9.96 -2.89 17.45
N ILE A 169 -10.27 -3.56 16.33
CA ILE A 169 -11.62 -3.62 15.77
C ILE A 169 -12.38 -4.86 16.29
N LEU A 170 -11.65 -5.90 16.68
CA LEU A 170 -12.19 -7.17 17.17
C LEU A 170 -12.44 -7.17 18.69
N ASP A 171 -11.64 -6.41 19.44
CA ASP A 171 -11.77 -6.17 20.88
C ASP A 171 -12.82 -5.07 21.19
#